data_AF-A0A2S7QIQ7-F1
#
_entry.id   AF-A0A2S7QIQ7-F1
#
_cell.length_a   1.000
_cell.length_b   1.000
_cell.length_c   1.000
_cell.angle_alpha   90.00
_cell.angle_beta   90.00
_cell.angle_gamma   90.00
#
_symmetry.space_group_name_H-M   'P 1'
#
loop_
_entity.id
_entity.type
_entity.pdbx_description
1 polymer ?
#
loop_
_entity_poly.entity_id
_entity_poly.type
_entity_poly.pdbx_seq_one_letter_code
_entity_poly.pdbx_strand_id
1 'polypeptide(L)'
;MDEIKAGRFEKTLVSDDSAGEQLELMRGRGTIIESDDIEFIDVPIITPGGSILVRSLSFSMKRGDHVLVVGPNGCGKSSLFRILGGLWPVYGGTVRKPSLTQVFYVPQRPYLSAGSLRQQIIYPDSLRTMRSKGITDADLLSILKILDLDHLVASFPNGWDAEAEWRDVLSGGLQQRVAMARLFYNRPKYAILDECTSSVTLEMEKIMYEHAKSLGITLMTGKYIFTKLDAETRLKLEDEREELEGYLRAVPELERRIQELSVASAGC
;
A
#
# COMPACT_ATOMS: atom_id res chain seq x y z
N MET A 1 12.38 42.71 -6.19
CA MET A 1 12.25 42.11 -4.84
C MET A 1 11.40 42.97 -3.90
N ASP A 2 10.48 43.80 -4.41
CA ASP A 2 9.66 44.68 -3.56
C ASP A 2 8.15 44.36 -3.57
N GLU A 3 7.69 43.42 -4.39
CA GLU A 3 6.27 43.00 -4.42
C GLU A 3 5.93 41.90 -3.40
N ILE A 4 6.93 41.18 -2.86
CA ILE A 4 6.72 40.08 -1.90
C ILE A 4 6.35 40.61 -0.49
N LYS A 5 6.68 41.87 -0.16
CA LYS A 5 6.39 42.47 1.14
C LYS A 5 5.00 43.11 1.26
N ALA A 6 4.22 43.17 0.18
CA ALA A 6 2.92 43.85 0.18
C ALA A 6 1.71 42.93 0.41
N GLY A 7 1.90 41.63 0.65
CA GLY A 7 0.83 40.71 1.06
C GLY A 7 -0.30 40.48 0.05
N ARG A 8 -0.11 40.86 -1.23
CA ARG A 8 -1.08 40.58 -2.28
C ARG A 8 -0.66 39.33 -3.06
N PHE A 9 -1.22 38.19 -2.68
CA PHE A 9 -1.22 37.00 -3.53
C PHE A 9 -2.42 37.11 -4.48
N GLU A 10 -2.19 37.59 -5.70
CA GLU A 10 -3.15 37.36 -6.78
C GLU A 10 -2.91 35.94 -7.32
N LYS A 11 -3.72 35.00 -6.83
CA LYS A 11 -3.85 33.68 -7.44
C LYS A 11 -4.43 33.91 -8.83
N THR A 12 -3.66 33.62 -9.88
CA THR A 12 -4.19 33.56 -11.24
C THR A 12 -5.28 32.49 -11.27
N LEU A 13 -6.54 32.92 -11.15
CA LEU A 13 -7.71 32.08 -11.32
C LEU A 13 -7.74 31.63 -12.77
N VAL A 14 -7.54 30.33 -12.97
CA VAL A 14 -7.79 29.68 -14.25
C VAL A 14 -9.32 29.67 -14.45
N SER A 15 -9.79 30.56 -15.33
CA SER A 15 -11.14 30.68 -15.93
C SER A 15 -12.33 29.93 -15.27
N ASP A 16 -13.25 30.74 -14.74
CA ASP A 16 -14.47 30.44 -13.97
C ASP A 16 -15.67 29.88 -14.77
N ASP A 17 -15.59 28.65 -15.28
CA ASP A 17 -16.80 27.85 -15.60
C ASP A 17 -16.84 26.51 -14.83
N SER A 18 -15.67 25.98 -14.46
CA SER A 18 -15.56 24.72 -13.70
C SER A 18 -15.74 24.89 -12.19
N ALA A 19 -15.60 26.12 -11.67
CA ALA A 19 -15.70 26.40 -10.24
C ALA A 19 -17.15 26.25 -9.72
N GLY A 20 -18.14 26.64 -10.53
CA GLY A 20 -19.56 26.48 -10.20
C GLY A 20 -19.98 25.01 -10.13
N GLU A 21 -19.61 24.22 -11.15
CA GLU A 21 -19.89 22.77 -11.20
C GLU A 21 -19.21 22.01 -10.03
N GLN A 22 -17.96 22.37 -9.71
CA GLN A 22 -17.24 21.79 -8.55
C GLN A 22 -17.95 22.10 -7.22
N LEU A 23 -18.43 23.33 -7.04
CA LEU A 23 -19.11 23.74 -5.81
C LEU A 23 -20.49 23.07 -5.67
N GLU A 24 -21.21 22.84 -6.77
CA GLU A 24 -22.50 22.14 -6.76
C GLU A 24 -22.34 20.64 -6.47
N LEU A 25 -21.37 19.97 -7.10
CA LEU A 25 -21.09 18.55 -6.83
C LEU A 25 -20.64 18.32 -5.38
N MET A 26 -19.92 19.26 -4.76
CA MET A 26 -19.55 19.17 -3.35
C MET A 26 -20.70 19.45 -2.37
N ARG A 27 -21.80 20.08 -2.83
CA ARG A 27 -23.03 20.25 -2.05
C ARG A 27 -23.88 18.98 -2.05
N GLY A 28 -23.74 18.15 -3.08
CA GLY A 28 -24.31 16.81 -3.11
C GLY A 28 -23.75 15.95 -1.96
N ARG A 29 -24.62 15.19 -1.31
CA ARG A 29 -24.20 14.03 -0.53
C ARG A 29 -24.66 12.79 -1.26
N GLY A 30 -23.72 11.91 -1.59
CA GLY A 30 -24.05 10.57 -2.05
C GLY A 30 -24.60 9.71 -0.91
N THR A 31 -25.13 8.56 -1.27
CA THR A 31 -25.71 7.61 -0.31
C THR A 31 -24.73 6.49 -0.03
N ILE A 32 -24.53 6.14 1.25
CA ILE A 32 -23.79 4.96 1.65
C ILE A 32 -24.78 3.94 2.22
N ILE A 33 -24.79 2.73 1.67
CA ILE A 33 -25.66 1.64 2.09
C ILE A 33 -24.78 0.47 2.56
N GLU A 34 -25.05 -0.08 3.73
CA GLU A 34 -24.36 -1.28 4.20
C GLU A 34 -24.79 -2.50 3.35
N SER A 35 -23.81 -3.28 2.89
CA SER A 35 -23.99 -4.42 1.98
C SER A 35 -22.85 -5.41 2.16
N ASP A 36 -23.09 -6.70 1.90
CA ASP A 36 -22.01 -7.71 1.93
C ASP A 36 -21.00 -7.54 0.80
N ASP A 37 -21.45 -7.04 -0.36
CA ASP A 37 -20.61 -6.79 -1.53
C ASP A 37 -20.33 -5.28 -1.70
N ILE A 38 -19.29 -4.97 -2.48
CA ILE A 38 -18.93 -3.59 -2.84
C ILE A 38 -19.56 -3.24 -4.19
N GLU A 39 -20.30 -2.13 -4.24
CA GLU A 39 -20.92 -1.61 -5.46
C GLU A 39 -20.87 -0.08 -5.47
N PHE A 40 -20.43 0.47 -6.60
CA PHE A 40 -20.47 1.90 -6.91
C PHE A 40 -21.50 2.11 -8.02
N ILE A 41 -22.41 3.05 -7.82
CA ILE A 41 -23.45 3.42 -8.77
C ILE A 41 -23.37 4.94 -8.97
N ASP A 42 -22.84 5.33 -10.12
CA ASP A 42 -22.69 6.71 -10.59
C ASP A 42 -21.98 7.64 -9.60
N VAL A 43 -20.89 7.15 -9.00
CA VAL A 43 -20.18 7.86 -7.92
C VAL A 43 -19.10 8.76 -8.51
N PRO A 44 -19.17 10.09 -8.32
CA PRO A 44 -18.06 10.97 -8.66
C PRO A 44 -16.91 10.80 -7.64
N ILE A 45 -15.68 10.76 -8.13
CA ILE A 45 -14.48 10.74 -7.30
C ILE A 45 -13.93 12.16 -7.24
N ILE A 46 -14.13 12.83 -6.11
CA ILE A 46 -13.76 14.24 -5.91
C ILE A 46 -12.77 14.32 -4.75
N THR A 47 -11.70 15.09 -4.93
CA THR A 47 -10.76 15.37 -3.82
C THR A 47 -11.40 16.29 -2.78
N PRO A 48 -10.94 16.26 -1.51
CA PRO A 48 -11.36 17.24 -0.51
C PRO A 48 -11.09 18.70 -0.91
N GLY A 49 -10.17 18.92 -1.86
CA GLY A 49 -9.88 20.23 -2.45
C GLY A 49 -10.80 20.63 -3.62
N GLY A 50 -11.81 19.82 -3.95
CA GLY A 50 -12.80 20.12 -5.00
C GLY A 50 -12.44 19.64 -6.41
N SER A 51 -11.27 19.04 -6.60
CA SER A 51 -10.88 18.54 -7.92
C SER A 51 -11.65 17.26 -8.27
N ILE A 52 -12.36 17.27 -9.39
CA ILE A 52 -13.07 16.10 -9.92
C ILE A 52 -12.06 15.22 -10.65
N LEU A 53 -11.83 14.01 -10.13
CA LEU A 53 -10.91 13.02 -10.72
C LEU A 53 -11.65 12.07 -11.66
N VAL A 54 -12.88 11.69 -11.29
CA VAL A 54 -13.78 10.86 -12.10
C VAL A 54 -15.19 11.44 -11.96
N ARG A 55 -15.87 11.68 -13.09
CA ARG A 55 -17.21 12.29 -13.09
C ARG A 55 -18.31 11.33 -12.63
N SER A 56 -18.21 10.06 -13.03
CA SER A 56 -19.14 9.01 -12.64
C SER A 56 -18.42 7.66 -12.73
N LEU A 57 -18.34 6.94 -11.62
CA LEU A 57 -17.75 5.61 -11.53
C LEU A 57 -18.83 4.61 -11.11
N SER A 58 -19.00 3.57 -11.93
CA SER A 58 -19.89 2.45 -11.64
C SER A 58 -19.14 1.13 -11.79
N PHE A 59 -19.11 0.33 -10.72
CA PHE A 59 -18.52 -1.02 -10.72
C PHE A 59 -19.08 -1.85 -9.55
N SER A 60 -18.94 -3.17 -9.63
CA SER A 60 -19.25 -4.06 -8.51
C SER A 60 -18.12 -5.06 -8.29
N MET A 61 -17.97 -5.51 -7.04
CA MET A 61 -17.01 -6.51 -6.62
C MET A 61 -17.65 -7.38 -5.55
N LYS A 62 -17.78 -8.68 -5.85
CA LYS A 62 -18.32 -9.66 -4.93
C LYS A 62 -17.22 -10.27 -4.08
N ARG A 63 -17.61 -10.92 -2.99
CA ARG A 63 -16.66 -11.70 -2.18
C ARG A 63 -16.00 -12.79 -3.02
N GLY A 64 -14.67 -12.85 -2.98
CA GLY A 64 -13.85 -13.75 -3.79
C GLY A 64 -13.32 -13.13 -5.09
N ASP A 65 -13.86 -11.98 -5.50
CA ASP A 65 -13.34 -11.26 -6.67
C ASP A 65 -12.06 -10.51 -6.30
N HIS A 66 -10.93 -10.87 -6.90
CA HIS A 66 -9.69 -10.13 -6.73
C HIS A 66 -9.55 -9.08 -7.82
N VAL A 67 -9.63 -7.81 -7.46
CA VAL A 67 -9.64 -6.68 -8.40
C VAL A 67 -8.31 -5.94 -8.37
N LEU A 68 -7.73 -5.77 -9.55
CA LEU A 68 -6.57 -4.91 -9.79
C LEU A 68 -7.05 -3.61 -10.44
N VAL A 69 -6.89 -2.50 -9.74
CA VAL A 69 -7.19 -1.16 -10.24
C VAL A 69 -5.93 -0.56 -10.85
N VAL A 70 -6.04 -0.16 -12.11
CA VAL A 70 -4.89 0.28 -12.89
C VAL A 70 -5.14 1.64 -13.54
N GLY A 71 -4.10 2.47 -13.59
CA GLY A 71 -4.13 3.74 -14.30
C GLY A 71 -2.91 4.62 -13.99
N PRO A 72 -2.77 5.77 -14.65
CA PRO A 72 -1.65 6.69 -14.43
C PRO A 72 -1.68 7.34 -13.04
N ASN A 73 -0.59 8.01 -12.66
CA ASN A 73 -0.52 8.76 -11.40
C ASN A 73 -1.60 9.85 -11.36
N GLY A 74 -2.23 10.03 -10.20
CA GLY A 74 -3.25 11.07 -10.02
C GLY A 74 -4.63 10.78 -10.62
N CYS A 75 -4.86 9.64 -11.28
CA CYS A 75 -6.17 9.31 -11.89
C CYS A 75 -7.28 8.94 -10.88
N GLY A 76 -7.01 9.02 -9.57
CA GLY A 76 -8.00 8.79 -8.52
C GLY A 76 -8.07 7.38 -7.91
N LYS A 77 -7.07 6.51 -8.12
CA LYS A 77 -7.02 5.17 -7.48
C LYS A 77 -7.03 5.23 -5.96
N SER A 78 -6.08 5.93 -5.36
CA SER A 78 -6.03 6.09 -3.90
C SER A 78 -7.24 6.88 -3.38
N SER A 79 -7.84 7.76 -4.20
CA SER A 79 -9.09 8.45 -3.87
C SER A 79 -10.28 7.49 -3.77
N LEU A 80 -10.43 6.56 -4.73
CA LEU A 80 -11.39 5.46 -4.68
C LEU A 80 -11.20 4.63 -3.40
N PHE A 81 -9.96 4.26 -3.09
CA PHE A 81 -9.64 3.48 -1.90
C PHE A 81 -9.98 4.21 -0.59
N ARG A 82 -9.76 5.52 -0.54
CA ARG A 82 -10.13 6.35 0.61
C ARG A 82 -11.65 6.45 0.80
N ILE A 83 -12.43 6.47 -0.27
CA ILE A 83 -13.90 6.41 -0.18
C ILE A 83 -14.34 5.04 0.37
N LEU A 84 -13.79 3.94 -0.16
CA LEU A 84 -14.10 2.59 0.32
C LEU A 84 -13.74 2.39 1.81
N GLY A 85 -12.56 2.87 2.20
CA GLY A 85 -12.07 2.87 3.58
C GLY A 85 -12.78 3.86 4.51
N GLY A 86 -13.76 4.63 4.02
CA GLY A 86 -14.50 5.62 4.80
C GLY A 86 -13.70 6.85 5.22
N LEU A 87 -12.52 7.07 4.62
CA LEU A 87 -11.66 8.22 4.89
C LEU A 87 -12.13 9.47 4.15
N TRP A 88 -12.72 9.32 2.96
CA TRP A 88 -13.29 10.40 2.17
C TRP A 88 -14.80 10.26 2.05
N PRO A 89 -15.56 11.36 2.06
CA PRO A 89 -17.02 11.32 1.89
C PRO A 89 -17.41 10.99 0.44
N VAL A 90 -18.65 10.55 0.27
CA VAL A 90 -19.27 10.34 -1.04
C VAL A 90 -20.07 11.60 -1.41
N TYR A 91 -19.71 12.25 -2.51
CA TYR A 91 -20.32 13.52 -2.95
C TYR A 91 -21.50 13.33 -3.92
N GLY A 92 -21.72 12.12 -4.44
CA GLY A 92 -22.84 11.80 -5.32
C GLY A 92 -22.96 10.30 -5.58
N GLY A 93 -24.04 9.90 -6.25
CA GLY A 93 -24.30 8.48 -6.51
C GLY A 93 -24.56 7.66 -5.24
N THR A 94 -24.40 6.34 -5.36
CA THR A 94 -24.58 5.39 -4.25
C THR A 94 -23.37 4.46 -4.13
N VAL A 95 -22.84 4.32 -2.91
CA VAL A 95 -21.84 3.32 -2.56
C VAL A 95 -22.49 2.29 -1.65
N ARG A 96 -22.53 1.04 -2.08
CA ARG A 96 -22.87 -0.10 -1.22
C ARG A 96 -21.58 -0.77 -0.80
N LYS A 97 -21.38 -0.97 0.49
CA LYS A 97 -20.15 -1.61 0.99
C LYS A 97 -20.35 -2.25 2.36
N PRO A 98 -19.47 -3.19 2.75
CA PRO A 98 -19.48 -3.75 4.08
C PRO A 98 -19.23 -2.70 5.16
N SER A 99 -19.61 -3.05 6.40
CA SER A 99 -19.15 -2.35 7.59
C SER A 99 -17.64 -2.14 7.54
N LEU A 100 -17.15 -1.00 8.03
CA LEU A 100 -15.72 -0.70 8.11
C LEU A 100 -14.94 -1.75 8.93
N THR A 101 -15.61 -2.47 9.82
CA THR A 101 -14.99 -3.59 10.58
C THR A 101 -14.63 -4.79 9.71
N GLN A 102 -15.22 -4.90 8.52
CA GLN A 102 -15.00 -6.00 7.56
C GLN A 102 -14.04 -5.62 6.42
N VAL A 103 -13.60 -4.36 6.37
CA VAL A 103 -12.70 -3.82 5.35
C VAL A 103 -11.41 -3.35 6.02
N PHE A 104 -10.27 -3.85 5.55
CA PHE A 104 -8.97 -3.45 6.07
C PHE A 104 -8.20 -2.68 4.99
N TYR A 105 -7.69 -1.50 5.32
CA TYR A 105 -6.94 -0.65 4.39
C TYR A 105 -5.46 -0.70 4.72
N VAL A 106 -4.64 -1.07 3.73
CA VAL A 106 -3.18 -1.11 3.82
C VAL A 106 -2.61 -0.01 2.91
N PRO A 107 -2.14 1.12 3.47
CA PRO A 107 -1.58 2.22 2.69
C PRO A 107 -0.18 1.91 2.16
N GLN A 108 0.27 2.69 1.17
CA GLN A 108 1.62 2.63 0.60
C GLN A 108 2.71 2.82 1.66
N ARG A 109 2.48 3.77 2.57
CA ARG A 109 3.32 4.04 3.75
C ARG A 109 2.62 3.51 5.00
N PRO A 110 3.02 2.34 5.50
CA PRO A 110 2.42 1.75 6.69
C PRO A 110 2.47 2.67 7.90
N TYR A 111 1.39 2.67 8.66
CA TYR A 111 1.40 3.24 10.00
C TYR A 111 1.91 2.20 11.00
N LEU A 112 2.97 2.54 11.71
CA LEU A 112 3.51 1.76 12.83
C LEU A 112 3.14 2.49 14.12
N SER A 113 2.46 1.78 15.02
CA SER A 113 2.01 2.33 16.29
C SER A 113 3.18 2.49 17.26
N ALA A 114 3.04 3.39 18.23
CA ALA A 114 3.88 3.30 19.42
C ALA A 114 3.59 1.98 20.16
N GLY A 115 4.61 1.37 20.76
CA GLY A 115 4.51 0.14 21.54
C GLY A 115 5.31 -1.01 20.95
N SER A 116 5.00 -2.21 21.44
CA SER A 116 5.83 -3.40 21.22
C SER A 116 5.75 -3.99 19.81
N LEU A 117 6.70 -4.87 19.46
CA LEU A 117 6.68 -5.65 18.21
C LEU A 117 5.36 -6.40 18.07
N ARG A 118 4.87 -7.03 19.15
CA ARG A 118 3.56 -7.70 19.17
C ARG A 118 2.43 -6.75 18.82
N GLN A 119 2.42 -5.55 19.41
CA GLN A 119 1.41 -4.53 19.13
C GLN A 119 1.42 -4.07 17.68
N GLN A 120 2.57 -4.10 16.99
CA GLN A 120 2.60 -3.81 15.54
C GLN A 120 1.76 -4.80 14.74
N ILE A 121 1.70 -6.06 15.17
CA ILE A 121 0.97 -7.13 14.45
C ILE A 121 -0.49 -7.17 14.86
N ILE A 122 -0.79 -7.02 16.16
CA ILE A 122 -2.16 -7.19 16.66
C ILE A 122 -3.02 -5.94 16.53
N TYR A 123 -2.45 -4.77 16.25
CA TYR A 123 -3.21 -3.53 16.14
C TYR A 123 -4.44 -3.68 15.21
N PRO A 124 -5.64 -3.18 15.60
CA PRO A 124 -5.92 -2.33 16.77
C PRO A 124 -6.23 -3.08 18.07
N ASP A 125 -6.07 -4.41 18.11
CA ASP A 125 -6.37 -5.19 19.30
C ASP A 125 -5.38 -4.93 20.44
N SER A 126 -5.88 -5.12 21.66
CA SER A 126 -5.03 -5.24 22.85
C SER A 126 -4.55 -6.68 23.03
N LEU A 127 -3.51 -6.89 23.85
CA LEU A 127 -3.09 -8.24 24.25
C LEU A 127 -4.23 -9.04 24.90
N ARG A 128 -5.12 -8.38 25.64
CA ARG A 128 -6.33 -9.01 26.20
C ARG A 128 -7.26 -9.50 25.08
N THR A 129 -7.47 -8.68 24.05
CA THR A 129 -8.32 -9.02 22.90
C THR A 129 -7.72 -10.18 22.11
N MET A 130 -6.42 -10.13 21.80
CA MET A 130 -5.69 -11.24 21.17
C MET A 130 -5.88 -12.56 21.93
N ARG A 131 -5.66 -12.55 23.25
CA ARG A 131 -5.86 -13.73 24.11
C ARG A 131 -7.31 -14.21 24.12
N SER A 132 -8.29 -13.30 24.12
CA SER A 132 -9.70 -13.66 24.05
C SER A 132 -10.11 -14.31 22.72
N LYS A 133 -9.39 -14.01 21.63
CA LYS A 133 -9.52 -14.68 20.34
C LYS A 133 -8.84 -16.06 20.31
N GLY A 134 -8.16 -16.46 21.38
CA GLY A 134 -7.39 -17.70 21.46
C GLY A 134 -6.07 -17.67 20.65
N ILE A 135 -5.63 -16.49 20.22
CA ILE A 135 -4.41 -16.33 19.42
C ILE A 135 -3.21 -16.23 20.38
N THR A 136 -2.16 -16.99 20.06
CA THR A 136 -0.92 -17.09 20.84
C THR A 136 0.26 -16.45 20.13
N ASP A 137 1.38 -16.28 20.85
CA ASP A 137 2.63 -15.80 20.25
C ASP A 137 3.17 -16.79 19.18
N ALA A 138 2.82 -18.09 19.27
CA ALA A 138 3.17 -19.08 18.25
C ALA A 138 2.39 -18.88 16.94
N ASP A 139 1.13 -18.44 17.03
CA ASP A 139 0.32 -18.09 15.86
C ASP A 139 0.90 -16.83 15.19
N LEU A 140 1.27 -15.82 15.98
CA LEU A 140 1.93 -14.62 15.45
C LEU A 140 3.29 -14.96 14.81
N LEU A 141 4.07 -15.86 15.42
CA LEU A 141 5.33 -16.32 14.84
C LEU A 141 5.12 -17.02 13.50
N SER A 142 4.05 -17.81 13.37
CA SER A 142 3.69 -18.47 12.11
C SER A 142 3.35 -17.46 11.01
N ILE A 143 2.65 -16.36 11.37
CA ILE A 143 2.40 -15.22 10.47
C ILE A 143 3.73 -14.57 10.05
N LEU A 144 4.62 -14.29 11.01
CA LEU A 144 5.91 -13.65 10.70
C LEU A 144 6.80 -14.51 9.80
N LYS A 145 6.79 -15.84 9.97
CA LYS A 145 7.55 -16.77 9.12
C LYS A 145 7.14 -16.71 7.65
N ILE A 146 5.84 -16.60 7.37
CA ILE A 146 5.34 -16.44 5.98
C ILE A 146 5.93 -15.19 5.32
N LEU A 147 6.21 -14.17 6.11
CA LEU A 147 6.69 -12.87 5.67
C LEU A 147 8.21 -12.71 5.82
N ASP A 148 8.92 -13.77 6.23
CA ASP A 148 10.37 -13.70 6.49
C ASP A 148 10.70 -12.57 7.49
N LEU A 149 9.95 -12.53 8.61
CA LEU A 149 10.05 -11.55 9.69
C LEU A 149 10.29 -12.18 11.07
N ASP A 150 10.35 -13.51 11.16
CA ASP A 150 10.46 -14.22 12.44
C ASP A 150 11.77 -13.93 13.18
N HIS A 151 12.84 -13.64 12.42
CA HIS A 151 14.11 -13.18 12.96
C HIS A 151 13.98 -11.94 13.86
N LEU A 152 13.01 -11.05 13.59
CA LEU A 152 12.79 -9.84 14.39
C LEU A 152 12.56 -10.16 15.87
N VAL A 153 11.87 -11.25 16.19
CA VAL A 153 11.60 -11.64 17.59
C VAL A 153 12.90 -11.99 18.33
N ALA A 154 13.92 -12.50 17.63
CA ALA A 154 15.21 -12.81 18.23
C ALA A 154 16.18 -11.61 18.19
N SER A 155 16.00 -10.68 17.26
CA SER A 155 16.89 -9.52 17.07
C SER A 155 16.76 -8.45 18.16
N PHE A 156 15.65 -8.42 18.91
CA PHE A 156 15.45 -7.44 19.98
C PHE A 156 15.49 -8.09 21.37
N PRO A 157 16.15 -7.45 22.38
CA PRO A 157 16.35 -8.04 23.71
C PRO A 157 15.09 -8.53 24.45
N ASN A 158 13.94 -7.88 24.21
CA ASN A 158 12.65 -8.23 24.83
C ASN A 158 11.71 -8.98 23.89
N GLY A 159 12.21 -9.43 22.74
CA GLY A 159 11.48 -10.14 21.70
C GLY A 159 10.14 -9.49 21.33
N TRP A 160 9.04 -10.19 21.57
CA TRP A 160 7.70 -9.69 21.28
C TRP A 160 7.31 -8.42 22.03
N ASP A 161 7.86 -8.23 23.23
CA ASP A 161 7.63 -7.09 24.12
C ASP A 161 8.68 -5.98 23.92
N ALA A 162 9.59 -6.13 22.95
CA ALA A 162 10.51 -5.06 22.60
C ALA A 162 9.74 -3.86 22.05
N GLU A 163 10.15 -2.67 22.46
CA GLU A 163 9.67 -1.39 21.94
C GLU A 163 10.82 -0.67 21.25
N ALA A 164 10.51 0.02 20.16
CA ALA A 164 11.48 0.78 19.38
C ALA A 164 10.78 1.85 18.56
N GLU A 165 11.55 2.80 18.01
CA GLU A 165 11.10 3.66 16.92
C GLU A 165 11.04 2.83 15.62
N TRP A 166 9.99 2.03 15.47
CA TRP A 166 9.88 1.03 14.39
C TRP A 166 10.03 1.62 12.98
N ARG A 167 9.64 2.88 12.80
CA ARG A 167 9.81 3.60 11.53
C ARG A 167 11.27 3.79 11.15
N ASP A 168 12.14 3.98 12.15
CA ASP A 168 13.56 4.27 11.93
C ASP A 168 14.38 2.98 11.88
N VAL A 169 13.94 1.94 12.59
CA VAL A 169 14.66 0.66 12.68
C VAL A 169 14.31 -0.29 11.53
N LEU A 170 13.07 -0.26 11.02
CA LEU A 170 12.64 -1.15 9.93
C LEU A 170 12.81 -0.47 8.58
N SER A 171 13.42 -1.17 7.62
CA SER A 171 13.45 -0.72 6.22
C SER A 171 12.03 -0.65 5.63
N GLY A 172 11.81 0.17 4.60
CA GLY A 172 10.48 0.33 3.98
C GLY A 172 9.83 -0.99 3.55
N GLY A 173 10.61 -1.95 3.04
CA GLY A 173 10.13 -3.29 2.72
C GLY A 173 9.68 -4.07 3.96
N LEU A 174 10.44 -4.03 5.06
CA LEU A 174 10.04 -4.67 6.33
C LEU A 174 8.79 -4.01 6.91
N GLN A 175 8.65 -2.68 6.83
CA GLN A 175 7.45 -1.98 7.27
C GLN A 175 6.20 -2.45 6.50
N GLN A 176 6.32 -2.63 5.17
CA GLN A 176 5.24 -3.15 4.33
C GLN A 176 4.87 -4.59 4.70
N ARG A 177 5.87 -5.45 4.94
CA ARG A 177 5.64 -6.82 5.42
C ARG A 177 4.97 -6.84 6.80
N VAL A 178 5.35 -5.96 7.73
CA VAL A 178 4.67 -5.82 9.04
C VAL A 178 3.20 -5.40 8.87
N ALA A 179 2.92 -4.51 7.92
CA ALA A 179 1.53 -4.13 7.60
C ALA A 179 0.72 -5.33 7.07
N MET A 180 1.34 -6.21 6.28
CA MET A 180 0.72 -7.45 5.81
C MET A 180 0.56 -8.49 6.93
N ALA A 181 1.50 -8.57 7.87
CA ALA A 181 1.34 -9.41 9.07
C ALA A 181 0.10 -8.99 9.86
N ARG A 182 -0.12 -7.67 10.01
CA ARG A 182 -1.31 -7.11 10.65
C ARG A 182 -2.59 -7.42 9.89
N LEU A 183 -2.55 -7.41 8.56
CA LEU A 183 -3.67 -7.86 7.72
C LEU A 183 -3.99 -9.34 7.97
N PHE A 184 -2.97 -10.21 8.03
CA PHE A 184 -3.16 -11.65 8.25
C PHE A 184 -3.72 -11.96 9.63
N TYR A 185 -3.27 -11.23 10.65
CA TYR A 185 -3.81 -11.32 12.01
C TYR A 185 -5.30 -10.95 12.06
N ASN A 186 -5.69 -9.83 11.45
CA ASN A 186 -7.07 -9.34 11.51
C ASN A 186 -8.04 -10.13 10.62
N ARG A 187 -7.55 -10.72 9.53
CA ARG A 187 -8.30 -11.58 8.60
C ARG A 187 -9.68 -11.01 8.19
N PRO A 188 -9.73 -9.79 7.61
CA PRO A 188 -10.98 -9.14 7.20
C PRO A 188 -11.66 -9.85 6.01
N LYS A 189 -12.91 -9.48 5.70
CA LYS A 189 -13.57 -9.96 4.46
C LYS A 189 -12.92 -9.34 3.22
N TYR A 190 -12.60 -8.06 3.28
CA TYR A 190 -11.99 -7.29 2.19
C TYR A 190 -10.71 -6.61 2.66
N ALA A 191 -9.71 -6.57 1.78
CA ALA A 191 -8.50 -5.78 1.96
C ALA A 191 -8.30 -4.86 0.76
N ILE A 192 -8.02 -3.59 1.06
CA ILE A 192 -7.68 -2.57 0.08
C ILE A 192 -6.18 -2.30 0.20
N LEU A 193 -5.44 -2.61 -0.85
CA LEU A 193 -3.99 -2.59 -0.90
C LEU A 193 -3.54 -1.43 -1.81
N ASP A 194 -3.20 -0.30 -1.20
CA ASP A 194 -2.81 0.92 -1.91
C ASP A 194 -1.30 0.94 -2.07
N GLU A 195 -0.78 0.24 -3.08
CA GLU A 195 0.67 0.16 -3.36
C GLU A 195 1.53 -0.32 -2.18
N CYS A 196 0.96 -1.13 -1.30
CA CYS A 196 1.63 -1.60 -0.09
C CYS A 196 2.73 -2.64 -0.35
N THR A 197 3.10 -2.88 -1.61
CA THR A 197 4.14 -3.83 -2.04
C THR A 197 5.23 -3.18 -2.91
N SER A 198 5.24 -1.84 -3.01
CA SER A 198 6.19 -1.10 -3.85
C SER A 198 7.67 -1.25 -3.45
N SER A 199 7.94 -1.68 -2.22
CA SER A 199 9.29 -1.79 -1.65
C SER A 199 9.63 -3.22 -1.25
N VAL A 200 8.91 -4.22 -1.78
CA VAL A 200 9.20 -5.64 -1.61
C VAL A 200 9.60 -6.28 -2.94
N THR A 201 10.25 -7.44 -2.87
CA THR A 201 10.55 -8.25 -4.05
C THR A 201 9.26 -8.83 -4.65
N LEU A 202 9.29 -9.14 -5.95
CA LEU A 202 8.15 -9.75 -6.65
C LEU A 202 7.76 -11.11 -6.04
N GLU A 203 8.74 -11.89 -5.60
CA GLU A 203 8.51 -13.17 -4.93
C GLU A 203 7.73 -12.98 -3.61
N MET A 204 8.17 -12.05 -2.77
CA MET A 204 7.47 -11.75 -1.52
C MET A 204 6.07 -11.14 -1.79
N GLU A 205 5.92 -10.28 -2.79
CA GLU A 205 4.61 -9.77 -3.22
C GLU A 205 3.65 -10.93 -3.55
N LYS A 206 4.12 -11.90 -4.33
CA LYS A 206 3.34 -13.09 -4.69
C LYS A 206 2.91 -13.88 -3.45
N ILE A 207 3.86 -14.17 -2.54
CA ILE A 207 3.58 -14.88 -1.27
C ILE A 207 2.51 -14.15 -0.47
N MET A 208 2.63 -12.82 -0.33
CA MET A 208 1.70 -12.02 0.45
C MET A 208 0.28 -12.06 -0.11
N TYR A 209 0.13 -11.94 -1.44
CA TYR A 209 -1.18 -12.02 -2.07
C TYR A 209 -1.77 -13.42 -2.03
N GLU A 210 -1.00 -14.46 -2.36
CA GLU A 210 -1.47 -15.85 -2.32
C GLU A 210 -1.90 -16.24 -0.90
N HIS A 211 -1.13 -15.85 0.12
CA HIS A 211 -1.50 -16.11 1.50
C HIS A 211 -2.78 -15.38 1.89
N ALA A 212 -2.93 -14.08 1.56
CA ALA A 212 -4.17 -13.34 1.83
C ALA A 212 -5.40 -14.01 1.18
N LYS A 213 -5.27 -14.48 -0.07
CA LYS A 213 -6.32 -15.24 -0.77
C LYS A 213 -6.64 -16.56 -0.06
N SER A 214 -5.63 -17.29 0.38
CA SER A 214 -5.81 -18.56 1.13
C SER A 214 -6.57 -18.37 2.45
N LEU A 215 -6.46 -17.17 3.05
CA LEU A 215 -7.21 -16.80 4.24
C LEU A 215 -8.67 -16.45 3.94
N GLY A 216 -9.08 -16.38 2.67
CA GLY A 216 -10.41 -16.01 2.22
C GLY A 216 -10.64 -14.50 2.15
N ILE A 217 -9.57 -13.71 2.10
CA ILE A 217 -9.61 -12.25 2.03
C ILE A 217 -9.78 -11.84 0.57
N THR A 218 -10.82 -11.05 0.29
CA THR A 218 -11.07 -10.48 -1.04
C THR A 218 -10.19 -9.25 -1.24
N LEU A 219 -9.45 -9.16 -2.35
CA LEU A 219 -8.39 -8.16 -2.52
C LEU A 219 -8.77 -7.14 -3.56
N MET A 220 -8.66 -5.85 -3.22
CA MET A 220 -8.62 -4.76 -4.18
C MET A 220 -7.27 -4.08 -4.08
N THR A 221 -6.49 -4.09 -5.16
CA THR A 221 -5.14 -3.51 -5.16
C THR A 221 -4.97 -2.47 -6.25
N GLY A 222 -4.28 -1.37 -5.95
CA GLY A 222 -3.90 -0.37 -6.93
C GLY A 222 -2.50 -0.63 -7.46
N LYS A 223 -2.33 -0.63 -8.79
CA LYS A 223 -1.02 -0.48 -9.41
C LYS A 223 -1.02 0.68 -10.41
N TYR A 224 0.12 1.33 -10.52
CA TYR A 224 0.35 2.27 -11.61
C TYR A 224 0.72 1.49 -12.87
N ILE A 225 0.05 1.81 -13.98
CA ILE A 225 0.64 1.59 -15.30
C ILE A 225 1.16 2.95 -15.75
N PHE A 226 2.44 2.99 -16.11
CA PHE A 226 3.01 4.09 -16.86
C PHE A 226 2.39 4.10 -18.26
N THR A 227 1.29 4.84 -18.47
CA THR A 227 0.83 5.18 -19.82
C THR A 227 1.25 6.60 -20.16
N LYS A 228 2.40 6.67 -20.84
CA LYS A 228 3.07 7.75 -21.61
C LYS A 228 4.55 7.85 -21.21
N LEU A 229 5.30 6.81 -21.54
CA LEU A 229 6.73 6.91 -21.83
C LEU A 229 6.91 6.28 -23.21
N ASP A 230 7.55 7.00 -24.12
CA ASP A 230 7.85 6.54 -25.48
C ASP A 230 8.37 5.10 -25.43
N ALA A 231 7.82 4.24 -26.29
CA ALA A 231 8.19 2.83 -26.38
C ALA A 231 9.72 2.63 -26.53
N GLU A 232 10.41 3.61 -27.12
CA GLU A 232 11.88 3.65 -27.22
C GLU A 232 12.58 3.78 -25.87
N THR A 233 12.07 4.58 -24.93
CA THR A 233 12.69 4.73 -23.60
C THR A 233 12.45 3.47 -22.77
N ARG A 234 11.32 2.79 -22.98
CA ARG A 234 11.05 1.49 -22.35
C ARG A 234 11.97 0.40 -22.87
N LEU A 235 12.17 0.31 -24.18
CA LEU A 235 13.09 -0.66 -24.77
C LEU A 235 14.51 -0.43 -24.25
N LYS A 236 14.96 0.84 -24.19
CA LYS A 236 16.26 1.19 -23.62
C LYS A 236 16.43 0.80 -22.15
N LEU A 237 15.40 0.99 -21.31
CA LEU A 237 15.47 0.63 -19.89
C LEU A 237 15.35 -0.89 -19.67
N GLU A 238 14.62 -1.62 -20.51
CA GLU A 238 14.59 -3.08 -20.48
C GLU A 238 15.94 -3.67 -20.96
N ASP A 239 16.54 -3.13 -22.01
CA ASP A 239 17.87 -3.49 -22.50
C ASP A 239 18.96 -3.19 -21.45
N GLU A 240 18.93 -1.99 -20.85
CA GLU A 240 19.89 -1.59 -19.81
C GLU A 240 19.75 -2.45 -18.54
N ARG A 241 18.52 -2.88 -18.19
CA ARG A 241 18.30 -3.83 -17.10
C ARG A 241 18.88 -5.21 -17.44
N GLU A 242 18.63 -5.74 -18.64
CA GLU A 242 19.18 -7.04 -19.05
C GLU A 242 20.72 -7.03 -19.12
N GLU A 243 21.31 -5.91 -19.56
CA GLU A 243 22.76 -5.72 -19.58
C GLU A 243 23.34 -5.70 -18.16
N LEU A 244 22.73 -4.95 -17.23
CA LEU A 244 23.12 -4.90 -15.82
C LEU A 244 22.95 -6.26 -15.12
N GLU A 245 21.89 -7.00 -15.42
CA GLU A 245 21.70 -8.37 -14.93
C GLU A 245 22.76 -9.33 -15.48
N GLY A 246 23.19 -9.14 -16.73
CA GLY A 246 24.32 -9.85 -17.34
C GLY A 246 25.63 -9.59 -16.60
N TYR A 247 25.93 -8.33 -16.30
CA TYR A 247 27.11 -7.96 -15.49
C TYR A 247 27.04 -8.56 -14.08
N LEU A 248 25.87 -8.52 -13.44
CA LEU A 248 25.69 -9.05 -12.08
C LEU A 248 25.92 -10.57 -12.03
N ARG A 249 25.56 -11.32 -13.10
CA ARG A 249 25.84 -12.76 -13.19
C ARG A 249 27.32 -13.09 -13.33
N ALA A 250 28.13 -12.17 -13.86
CA ALA A 250 29.57 -12.34 -13.99
C ALA A 250 30.35 -12.00 -12.70
N VAL A 251 29.70 -11.34 -11.73
CA VAL A 251 30.33 -10.92 -10.45
C VAL A 251 30.97 -12.08 -9.69
N PRO A 252 30.35 -13.27 -9.52
CA PRO A 252 30.98 -14.35 -8.77
C PRO A 252 32.28 -14.88 -9.41
N GLU A 253 32.39 -14.86 -10.74
CA GLU A 253 33.60 -15.26 -11.44
C GLU A 253 34.72 -14.21 -11.29
N LEU A 254 34.35 -12.92 -11.35
CA LEU A 254 35.26 -11.81 -11.12
C LEU A 254 35.78 -11.79 -9.67
N GLU A 255 34.91 -12.03 -8.69
CA GLU A 255 35.26 -12.16 -7.28
C GLU A 255 36.25 -13.32 -7.05
N ARG A 256 35.99 -14.47 -7.68
CA ARG A 256 36.91 -15.62 -7.62
C ARG A 256 38.28 -15.29 -8.19
N ARG A 257 38.34 -14.60 -9.34
CA ARG A 257 39.61 -14.16 -9.97
C ARG A 257 40.37 -13.16 -9.13
N ILE A 258 39.67 -12.21 -8.50
CA ILE A 258 40.26 -11.25 -7.57
C ILE A 258 40.87 -11.99 -6.37
N GLN A 259 40.17 -12.99 -5.85
CA GLN A 259 40.65 -13.80 -4.73
C GLN A 259 41.91 -14.60 -5.13
N GLU A 260 41.92 -15.22 -6.30
CA GLU A 260 43.10 -15.94 -6.83
C GLU A 260 44.32 -15.02 -7.01
N LEU A 261 44.12 -13.81 -7.54
CA LEU A 261 45.18 -12.81 -7.72
C LEU A 261 45.70 -12.22 -6.40
N SER A 262 44.81 -12.08 -5.40
CA SER A 262 45.19 -11.59 -4.06
C SER A 262 46.02 -12.60 -3.25
N VAL A 263 45.79 -13.89 -3.46
CA VAL A 263 46.59 -14.96 -2.84
C VAL A 263 47.96 -15.05 -3.51
N ALA A 264 48.04 -14.82 -4.84
CA ALA A 264 49.30 -14.79 -5.57
C ALA A 264 50.19 -13.60 -5.20
N SER A 265 49.63 -12.46 -4.78
CA SER A 265 50.39 -11.28 -4.36
C SER A 265 50.82 -11.30 -2.88
N ALA A 266 50.18 -12.10 -2.03
CA ALA A 266 50.54 -12.28 -0.62
C ALA A 266 51.60 -13.38 -0.37
N GLY A 267 52.00 -14.11 -1.42
CA GLY A 267 53.01 -15.18 -1.37
C GLY A 267 54.41 -14.78 -1.85
N CYS A 268 54.67 -13.48 -2.05
CA CYS A 268 55.99 -12.90 -2.31
C CYS A 268 56.51 -12.14 -1.10
#